data_AF-A0A2W4IU32-F1
#
_entry.id   AF-A0A2W4IU32-F1
#
_cell.length_a   1.000
_cell.length_b   1.000
_cell.length_c   1.000
_cell.angle_alpha   90.00
_cell.angle_beta   90.00
_cell.angle_gamma   90.00
#
_symmetry.space_group_name_H-M   'P 1'
#
loop_
_entity.id
_entity.type
_entity.pdbx_description
1 polymer ?
#
loop_
_entity_poly.entity_id
_entity_poly.type
_entity_poly.pdbx_seq_one_letter_code
_entity_poly.pdbx_strand_id
1 'polypeptide(L)'
;FQRWVDAANEVLPRYGVDLDWYTTRERDELEVLPWDHLDAGLDKDWLWQDWQNALEGYEQDDCRWTPCFDCGVCPAMGTEIQIGPTGRKLLPLTPVNTGLRTPART
;
A
#
# COMPACT_ATOMS: atom_id res chain seq x y z
N PHE A 1 22.78 -2.82 14.76
CA PHE A 1 22.33 -1.46 14.49
C PHE A 1 23.51 -0.50 14.30
N GLN A 2 24.28 -0.14 15.33
CA GLN A 2 25.36 0.87 15.23
C GLN A 2 26.36 0.67 14.08
N ARG A 3 26.91 -0.53 13.93
CA ARG A 3 27.87 -0.86 12.85
C ARG A 3 27.36 -0.56 11.44
N TRP A 4 26.05 -0.67 11.23
CA TRP A 4 25.44 -0.37 9.93
C TRP A 4 25.33 1.13 9.70
N VAL A 5 24.93 1.88 10.74
CA VAL A 5 24.90 3.35 10.73
C VAL A 5 26.29 3.93 10.47
N ASP A 6 27.31 3.43 11.18
CA ASP A 6 28.69 3.89 11.01
C ASP A 6 29.18 3.68 9.56
N ALA A 7 28.95 2.49 9.00
CA ALA A 7 29.34 2.16 7.63
C ALA A 7 28.58 3.01 6.58
N ALA A 8 27.29 3.25 6.81
CA ALA A 8 26.48 4.11 5.94
C ALA A 8 27.01 5.55 5.95
N ASN A 9 27.27 6.11 7.14
CA ASN A 9 27.78 7.47 7.30
C ASN A 9 29.20 7.65 6.75
N GLU A 10 30.02 6.59 6.77
CA GLU A 10 31.35 6.62 6.15
C GLU A 10 31.27 6.59 4.61
N VAL A 11 30.38 5.78 4.04
CA VAL A 11 30.46 5.39 2.63
C VAL A 11 29.47 6.12 1.72
N LEU A 12 28.29 6.49 2.21
CA LEU A 12 27.21 7.07 1.40
C LEU A 12 27.41 8.54 1.01
N PRO A 13 28.01 9.42 1.84
CA PRO A 13 28.11 10.85 1.52
C PRO A 13 28.87 11.16 0.22
N ARG A 14 29.89 10.35 -0.15
CA ARG A 14 30.62 10.51 -1.43
C ARG A 14 29.75 10.27 -2.67
N TYR A 15 28.57 9.67 -2.50
CA TYR A 15 27.59 9.46 -3.55
C TYR A 15 26.41 10.45 -3.46
N GLY A 16 26.49 11.44 -2.56
CA GLY A 16 25.40 12.37 -2.30
C GLY A 16 24.20 11.73 -1.61
N VAL A 17 24.39 10.61 -0.91
CA VAL A 17 23.34 9.89 -0.18
C VAL A 17 23.52 10.14 1.31
N ASP A 18 22.48 10.63 1.96
CA ASP A 18 22.41 10.88 3.41
C ASP A 18 21.45 9.88 4.06
N LEU A 19 21.93 9.14 5.05
CA LEU A 19 21.16 8.11 5.72
C LEU A 19 19.88 8.67 6.37
N ASP A 20 19.98 9.79 7.09
CA ASP A 20 18.86 10.37 7.83
C ASP A 20 17.78 10.88 6.86
N TRP A 21 18.21 11.46 5.73
CA TRP A 21 17.30 11.90 4.67
C TRP A 21 16.42 10.77 4.11
N TYR A 22 16.90 9.53 4.02
CA TYR A 22 16.10 8.41 3.50
C TYR A 22 15.28 7.70 4.58
N THR A 23 15.67 7.79 5.85
CA THR A 23 15.17 6.87 6.89
C THR A 23 14.38 7.53 8.02
N THR A 24 14.59 8.80 8.33
CA THR A 24 14.02 9.42 9.54
C THR A 24 13.28 10.73 9.31
N ARG A 25 13.43 11.37 8.15
CA ARG A 25 12.69 12.59 7.87
C ARG A 25 11.20 12.33 7.69
N GLU A 26 10.42 13.34 8.07
CA GLU A 26 9.01 13.42 7.71
C GLU A 26 8.84 13.55 6.19
N ARG A 27 7.68 13.07 5.71
CA ARG A 27 7.29 13.08 4.29
C ARG A 27 5.94 13.76 4.15
N ASP A 28 5.80 14.54 3.09
CA ASP A 28 4.52 15.16 2.74
C ASP A 28 3.69 14.26 1.81
N GLU A 29 2.36 14.41 1.86
CA GLU A 29 1.40 13.63 1.06
C GLU A 29 1.68 13.63 -0.43
N LEU A 30 2.07 14.81 -0.93
CA LEU A 30 2.26 15.05 -2.36
C LEU A 30 3.72 14.86 -2.79
N GLU A 31 4.58 14.36 -1.90
CA GLU A 31 5.96 14.11 -2.24
C GLU A 31 6.09 12.98 -3.28
N VAL A 32 7.01 13.16 -4.22
CA VAL A 32 7.42 12.10 -5.14
C VAL A 32 8.54 11.30 -4.49
N LEU A 33 8.27 10.03 -4.22
CA LEU A 33 9.23 9.15 -3.57
C LEU A 33 10.08 8.40 -4.62
N PRO A 34 11.34 8.05 -4.30
CA PRO A 34 12.17 7.26 -5.20
C PRO A 34 11.54 5.94 -5.64
N TRP A 35 10.63 5.37 -4.84
CA TRP A 35 9.90 4.13 -5.10
C TRP A 35 8.47 4.34 -5.61
N ASP A 36 8.04 5.56 -5.95
CA ASP A 36 6.70 5.79 -6.54
C ASP A 36 6.49 5.10 -7.88
N HIS A 37 7.56 4.59 -8.50
CA HIS A 37 7.50 3.75 -9.70
C HIS A 37 7.21 2.27 -9.41
N LEU A 38 7.19 1.86 -8.15
CA LEU A 38 6.81 0.52 -7.73
C LEU A 38 5.30 0.47 -7.53
N ASP A 39 4.67 -0.58 -8.06
CA ASP A 39 3.22 -0.80 -7.94
C ASP A 39 2.97 -2.17 -7.28
N ALA A 40 2.29 -2.14 -6.13
CA ALA A 40 1.86 -3.34 -5.39
C ALA A 40 0.35 -3.59 -5.52
N GLY A 41 -0.33 -2.86 -6.41
CA GLY A 41 -1.79 -2.83 -6.54
C GLY A 41 -2.49 -2.00 -5.48
N LEU A 42 -1.77 -1.27 -4.63
CA LEU A 42 -2.33 -0.39 -3.61
C LEU A 42 -2.51 1.03 -4.16
N ASP A 43 -3.65 1.64 -3.88
CA ASP A 43 -3.87 3.05 -4.20
C ASP A 43 -2.97 3.95 -3.32
N LYS A 44 -2.29 4.94 -3.94
CA LYS A 44 -1.38 5.84 -3.21
C LYS A 44 -2.09 6.61 -2.09
N ASP A 45 -3.31 7.07 -2.35
CA ASP A 45 -4.12 7.78 -1.35
C ASP A 45 -4.49 6.88 -0.16
N TRP A 46 -4.68 5.58 -0.40
CA TRP A 46 -4.92 4.60 0.65
C TRP A 46 -3.67 4.40 1.52
N LEU A 47 -2.48 4.25 0.90
CA LEU A 47 -1.21 4.14 1.62
C LEU A 47 -0.93 5.35 2.50
N TRP A 48 -1.28 6.55 2.02
CA TRP A 48 -1.16 7.77 2.81
C TRP A 48 -2.04 7.73 4.06
N GLN A 49 -3.32 7.39 3.91
CA GLN A 49 -4.26 7.30 5.03
C GLN A 49 -3.85 6.21 6.03
N ASP A 50 -3.41 5.05 5.54
CA ASP A 50 -2.89 3.96 6.38
C ASP A 50 -1.64 4.40 7.17
N TRP A 51 -0.74 5.17 6.54
CA TRP A 51 0.41 5.74 7.25
C TRP A 51 -0.01 6.71 8.36
N GLN A 52 -0.97 7.60 8.11
CA GLN A 52 -1.48 8.52 9.14
C GLN A 52 -2.11 7.75 10.31
N ASN A 53 -2.92 6.73 10.01
CA ASN A 53 -3.51 5.84 11.03
C ASN A 53 -2.44 5.13 11.87
N ALA A 54 -1.37 4.65 11.23
CA ALA A 54 -0.26 3.99 11.92
C ALA A 54 0.48 4.95 12.87
N LEU A 55 0.63 6.22 12.51
CA LEU A 55 1.20 7.25 13.40
C LEU A 55 0.32 7.50 14.63
N GLU A 56 -1.00 7.34 14.49
CA GLU A 56 -1.97 7.41 15.60
C GLU A 56 -2.06 6.10 16.41
N GLY A 57 -1.33 5.05 16.01
CA GLY A 57 -1.37 3.74 16.64
C GLY A 57 -2.62 2.92 16.31
N TYR A 58 -3.34 3.29 15.24
CA TYR A 58 -4.45 2.50 14.72
C TYR A 58 -3.92 1.37 13.85
N GLU A 59 -4.35 0.14 14.14
CA GLU A 59 -4.00 -1.05 13.37
C GLU A 59 -5.10 -1.41 12.38
N GLN A 60 -4.71 -1.85 11.19
CA GLN A 60 -5.66 -2.30 10.18
C GLN A 60 -6.07 -3.76 10.43
N ASP A 61 -7.38 -4.00 10.60
CA ASP A 61 -7.93 -5.34 10.78
C ASP A 61 -7.76 -6.25 9.54
N ASP A 62 -7.85 -7.57 9.76
CA ASP A 62 -7.83 -8.57 8.69
C ASP A 62 -9.09 -8.50 7.80
N CYS A 63 -8.94 -7.92 6.62
CA CYS A 63 -9.99 -7.75 5.61
C CYS A 63 -10.63 -9.06 5.10
N ARG A 64 -10.09 -10.23 5.47
CA ARG A 64 -10.73 -11.54 5.21
C ARG A 64 -11.88 -11.81 6.17
N TRP A 65 -11.89 -11.20 7.36
CA TRP A 65 -12.90 -11.44 8.39
C TRP A 65 -13.73 -10.19 8.70
N THR A 66 -13.22 -9.01 8.36
CA THR A 66 -13.92 -7.72 8.43
C THR A 66 -14.35 -7.26 7.03
N PRO A 67 -15.21 -6.23 6.90
CA PRO A 67 -15.50 -5.64 5.59
C PRO A 67 -14.23 -5.17 4.87
N CYS A 68 -14.20 -5.29 3.54
CA CYS A 68 -13.11 -4.79 2.71
C CYS A 68 -12.84 -3.29 2.95
N PHE A 69 -11.56 -2.89 2.97
CA PHE A 69 -11.10 -1.51 3.14
C PHE A 69 -10.84 -0.77 1.83
N ASP A 70 -11.15 -1.41 0.70
CA ASP A 70 -11.01 -0.84 -0.65
C ASP A 70 -9.59 -0.32 -0.97
N CYS A 71 -8.56 -1.09 -0.56
CA CYS A 71 -7.16 -0.69 -0.73
C CYS A 71 -6.62 -0.79 -2.18
N GLY A 72 -7.41 -1.32 -3.11
CA GLY A 72 -7.02 -1.51 -4.52
C GLY A 72 -6.37 -2.87 -4.86
N VAL A 73 -5.79 -3.60 -3.90
CA VAL A 73 -4.98 -4.81 -4.19
C VAL A 73 -5.75 -5.88 -4.95
N CYS A 74 -6.95 -6.23 -4.47
CA CYS A 74 -7.73 -7.30 -5.08
C CYS A 74 -8.12 -6.99 -6.53
N PRO A 75 -8.74 -5.84 -6.84
CA PRO A 75 -9.07 -5.51 -8.22
C PRO A 75 -7.82 -5.35 -9.11
N ALA A 76 -6.74 -4.73 -8.63
CA ALA A 76 -5.50 -4.56 -9.40
C ALA A 76 -4.85 -5.91 -9.77
N MET A 77 -4.95 -6.90 -8.89
CA MET A 77 -4.41 -8.25 -9.10
C MET A 77 -5.39 -9.20 -9.79
N GLY A 78 -6.59 -8.73 -10.16
CA GLY A 78 -7.63 -9.56 -10.76
C GLY A 78 -8.13 -10.67 -9.82
N THR A 79 -8.03 -10.48 -8.51
CA THR A 79 -8.49 -11.43 -7.51
C THR A 79 -9.90 -11.08 -7.04
N GLU A 80 -10.69 -12.11 -6.78
CA GLU A 80 -12.02 -11.92 -6.19
C GLU A 80 -11.88 -11.53 -4.73
N ILE A 81 -12.64 -10.52 -4.29
CA ILE A 81 -12.69 -10.12 -2.89
C ILE A 81 -13.41 -11.21 -2.09
N GLN A 82 -12.64 -12.03 -1.37
CA GLN A 82 -13.15 -13.08 -0.50
C GLN A 82 -13.26 -12.56 0.93
N ILE A 83 -14.48 -12.18 1.32
CA ILE A 83 -14.80 -11.87 2.72
C ILE A 83 -15.43 -13.12 3.33
N GLY A 84 -14.98 -13.51 4.52
CA GLY A 84 -15.52 -14.61 5.30
C GLY A 84 -17.04 -14.46 5.50
N PRO A 85 -17.74 -15.53 5.93
CA PRO A 85 -19.20 -15.53 5.97
C PRO A 85 -19.72 -14.39 6.84
N THR A 86 -20.14 -13.29 6.21
CA THR A 86 -20.60 -12.08 6.89
C THR A 86 -22.00 -12.23 7.48
N GLY A 87 -22.71 -13.31 7.12
CA GLY A 87 -24.15 -13.47 7.35
C GLY A 87 -25.01 -12.43 6.61
N ARG A 88 -24.39 -11.54 5.81
CA ARG A 88 -25.07 -10.49 5.07
C ARG A 88 -25.23 -10.91 3.62
N LYS A 89 -26.42 -10.71 3.08
CA LYS A 89 -26.67 -10.84 1.64
C LYS A 89 -26.01 -9.64 0.96
N LEU A 90 -24.92 -9.88 0.24
CA LEU A 90 -24.29 -8.84 -0.58
C LEU A 90 -25.33 -8.31 -1.57
N LEU A 91 -25.53 -7.00 -1.57
CA LEU A 91 -26.33 -6.34 -2.60
C LEU A 91 -25.59 -6.50 -3.93
N PRO A 92 -26.32 -6.73 -5.04
CA PRO A 92 -25.69 -6.84 -6.35
C PRO A 92 -25.09 -5.49 -6.73
N LEU A 93 -23.79 -5.32 -6.47
CA LEU A 93 -23.03 -4.23 -7.05
C LEU A 93 -22.78 -4.60 -8.50
N THR A 94 -23.29 -3.78 -9.43
CA THR A 94 -22.88 -3.86 -10.82
C THR A 94 -21.54 -3.15 -10.91
N PRO A 95 -20.42 -3.85 -11.14
CA PRO A 95 -19.13 -3.19 -11.33
C PRO A 95 -19.26 -2.27 -12.55
N VAL A 96 -18.84 -1.01 -12.38
CA VAL A 96 -18.70 -0.08 -13.51
C VAL A 96 -17.58 -0.65 -14.37
N ASN A 97 -17.98 -1.26 -15.49
CA ASN A 97 -17.08 -1.98 -16.37
C ASN A 97 -16.29 -0.99 -17.22
N THR A 98 -15.24 -0.39 -16.65
CA THR A 98 -14.29 0.44 -17.39
C THR A 98 -13.27 -0.47 -18.09
N GLY A 99 -13.72 -1.18 -19.13
CA GLY A 99 -12.86 -1.62 -20.23
C GLY A 99 -11.90 -2.80 -20.03
N LEU A 100 -11.96 -3.58 -18.95
CA LEU A 100 -11.12 -4.78 -18.81
C LEU A 100 -11.80 -6.01 -19.46
N ARG A 101 -11.20 -6.49 -20.56
CA ARG A 101 -11.60 -7.73 -21.25
C ARG A 101 -11.41 -8.91 -20.30
N THR A 102 -12.51 -9.54 -19.89
CA THR A 102 -12.48 -10.84 -19.19
C THR A 102 -11.91 -11.91 -20.14
N PRO A 103 -10.84 -12.64 -19.79
CA PRO A 103 -10.40 -13.78 -20.59
C PRO A 103 -11.41 -14.92 -20.44
N ALA A 104 -11.76 -15.54 -21.57
CA ALA A 104 -12.65 -16.70 -21.60
C ALA A 104 -12.00 -17.88 -20.86
N ARG A 105 -12.73 -18.46 -19.90
CA ARG A 105 -12.36 -19.74 -19.28
C ARG A 105 -12.55 -20.87 -20.32
N THR A 106 -11.46 -21.55 -20.65
CA THR A 106 -11.44 -22.89 -21.26
C THR A 106 -11.69 -23.97 -20.22
#